data_AF-E6TYG2-F1
#
_entry.id   AF-E6TYG2-F1
#
_cell.length_a   1.000
_cell.length_b   1.000
_cell.length_c   1.000
_cell.angle_alpha   90.00
_cell.angle_beta   90.00
_cell.angle_gamma   90.00
#
_symmetry.space_group_name_H-M   'P 1'
#
loop_
_entity.id
_entity.type
_entity.pdbx_description
1 polymer ?
#
loop_
_entity_poly.entity_id
_entity_poly.type
_entity_poly.pdbx_seq_one_letter_code
_entity_poly.pdbx_strand_id
1 'polypeptide(L)'
;MRSTVGKAISLGLGLAIAGKEQIEKTVDELVKRGEVKKEESKALIDELLRKGDETKEQMEEIVKERVDAILGDSKLVRKKDLIEIERRLAKLEQEKEEEEGAND
;
A
#
# COMPACT_ATOMS: atom_id res chain seq x y z
N MET A 1 31.72 -1.73 -8.62
CA MET A 1 30.83 -1.37 -7.49
C MET A 1 29.56 -0.65 -7.92
N ARG A 2 29.60 0.39 -8.78
CA ARG A 2 28.37 1.09 -9.24
C ARG A 2 27.33 0.19 -9.94
N SER A 3 27.75 -0.89 -10.62
CA SER A 3 26.83 -1.80 -11.33
C SER A 3 26.10 -2.80 -10.43
N THR A 4 26.73 -3.25 -9.33
CA THR A 4 26.16 -4.26 -8.44
C THR A 4 24.99 -3.70 -7.63
N VAL A 5 25.12 -2.45 -7.17
CA VAL A 5 24.06 -1.72 -6.46
C VAL A 5 22.87 -1.46 -7.38
N GLY A 6 23.12 -0.99 -8.61
CA GLY A 6 22.06 -0.78 -9.59
C GLY A 6 21.31 -2.07 -9.92
N LYS A 7 22.03 -3.20 -10.09
CA LYS A 7 21.43 -4.51 -10.30
C LYS A 7 20.57 -4.97 -9.13
N ALA A 8 21.05 -4.79 -7.89
CA ALA A 8 20.29 -5.14 -6.69
C ALA A 8 18.99 -4.31 -6.57
N ILE A 9 19.04 -3.01 -6.88
CA ILE A 9 17.88 -2.12 -6.89
C ILE A 9 16.89 -2.52 -7.98
N SER A 10 17.36 -2.78 -9.21
CA SER A 10 16.49 -3.22 -10.32
C SER A 10 15.86 -4.60 -10.07
N LEU A 11 16.58 -5.51 -9.41
CA LEU A 11 16.03 -6.78 -8.96
C LEU A 11 14.98 -6.58 -7.87
N GLY A 12 15.24 -5.73 -6.87
CA GLY A 12 14.28 -5.42 -5.81
C GLY A 12 12.98 -4.82 -6.35
N LEU A 13 13.09 -3.85 -7.27
CA LEU A 13 11.93 -3.26 -7.96
C LEU A 13 11.23 -4.28 -8.88
N GLY A 14 11.99 -5.09 -9.60
CA GLY A 14 11.44 -6.14 -10.46
C GLY A 14 10.65 -7.17 -9.67
N LEU A 15 11.15 -7.57 -8.49
CA LEU A 15 10.48 -8.51 -7.59
C LEU A 15 9.25 -7.90 -6.90
N ALA A 16 9.29 -6.62 -6.52
CA ALA A 16 8.14 -5.94 -5.90
C ALA A 16 6.94 -5.79 -6.84
N ILE A 17 7.17 -5.80 -8.15
CA ILE A 17 6.13 -5.65 -9.19
C ILE A 17 5.84 -6.99 -9.88
N ALA A 18 6.68 -8.01 -9.67
CA ALA A 18 6.52 -9.31 -10.31
C ALA A 18 5.31 -10.07 -9.76
N GLY A 19 4.43 -10.50 -10.65
CA GLY A 19 3.40 -11.47 -10.32
C GLY A 19 3.98 -12.87 -10.14
N LYS A 20 3.19 -13.74 -9.50
CA LYS A 20 3.54 -15.15 -9.26
C LYS A 20 4.06 -15.88 -10.49
N GLU A 21 3.39 -15.73 -11.63
CA GLU A 21 3.79 -16.36 -12.89
C GLU A 21 5.20 -15.95 -13.34
N GLN A 22 5.60 -14.69 -13.11
CA GLN A 22 6.93 -14.23 -13.49
C GLN A 22 8.01 -14.68 -12.52
N ILE A 23 7.69 -14.79 -11.24
CA ILE A 23 8.58 -15.37 -10.24
C ILE A 23 8.84 -16.83 -10.59
N GLU A 24 7.78 -17.61 -10.85
CA GLU A 24 7.89 -19.02 -11.24
C GLU A 24 8.74 -19.18 -12.50
N LYS A 25 8.47 -18.38 -13.54
CA LYS A 25 9.25 -18.42 -14.80
C LYS A 25 10.73 -18.09 -14.57
N THR A 26 11.02 -17.06 -13.77
CA THR A 26 12.40 -16.62 -13.49
C THR A 26 13.15 -17.70 -12.73
N VAL A 27 12.53 -18.28 -11.70
CA VAL A 27 13.14 -19.37 -10.92
C VAL A 27 13.35 -20.62 -11.78
N ASP A 28 12.39 -20.97 -12.65
CA ASP A 28 12.54 -22.09 -13.60
C ASP A 28 13.72 -21.88 -14.56
N GLU A 29 13.97 -20.65 -15.01
CA GLU A 29 15.16 -20.34 -15.80
C GLU A 29 16.45 -20.53 -15.00
N LEU A 30 16.47 -20.14 -13.72
CA LEU A 30 17.63 -20.35 -12.84
C LEU A 30 17.90 -21.84 -12.60
N VAL A 31 16.86 -22.66 -12.48
CA VAL A 31 16.98 -24.12 -12.39
C VAL A 31 17.56 -24.70 -13.67
N LYS A 32 17.06 -24.27 -14.84
CA LYS A 32 17.58 -24.73 -16.15
C LYS A 32 19.04 -24.36 -16.36
N ARG A 33 19.49 -23.23 -15.82
CA ARG A 33 20.90 -22.78 -15.86
C ARG A 33 21.77 -23.48 -14.82
N GLY A 34 21.19 -24.28 -13.92
CA GLY A 34 21.90 -24.94 -12.83
C GLY A 34 22.29 -23.98 -11.69
N GLU A 35 21.76 -22.77 -11.67
CA GLU A 35 22.02 -21.76 -10.63
C GLU A 35 21.21 -22.02 -9.35
N VAL A 36 20.08 -22.73 -9.47
CA VAL A 36 19.22 -23.14 -8.37
C VAL A 36 18.91 -24.63 -8.51
N LYS A 37 18.94 -25.39 -7.42
CA LYS A 37 18.54 -26.80 -7.46
C LYS A 37 17.03 -26.94 -7.58
N LYS A 38 16.57 -27.98 -8.27
CA LYS A 38 15.14 -28.23 -8.46
C LYS A 38 14.42 -28.49 -7.14
N GLU A 39 15.09 -29.04 -6.14
CA GLU A 39 14.52 -29.28 -4.81
C GLU A 39 14.35 -27.97 -4.01
N GLU A 40 15.15 -26.95 -4.32
CA GLU A 40 15.18 -25.65 -3.64
C GLU A 40 14.27 -24.61 -4.31
N SER A 41 13.83 -24.86 -5.56
CA SER A 41 13.10 -23.87 -6.37
C SER A 41 11.77 -23.45 -5.79
N LYS A 42 10.99 -24.39 -5.24
CA LYS A 42 9.70 -24.06 -4.60
C LYS A 42 9.87 -23.14 -3.39
N ALA A 43 10.85 -23.44 -2.53
CA ALA A 43 11.12 -22.62 -1.35
C ALA A 43 11.53 -21.20 -1.74
N LEU A 44 12.32 -21.06 -2.81
CA LEU A 44 12.70 -19.77 -3.36
C LEU A 44 11.49 -18.99 -3.92
N ILE A 45 10.59 -19.66 -4.65
CA ILE A 45 9.36 -19.04 -5.15
C ILE A 45 8.51 -18.51 -4.00
N ASP A 46 8.28 -19.33 -2.97
CA ASP A 46 7.49 -18.96 -1.80
C ASP A 46 8.11 -17.79 -1.03
N GLU A 47 9.44 -17.77 -0.89
CA GLU A 47 10.15 -16.66 -0.23
C GLU A 47 10.02 -15.35 -1.02
N LEU A 48 10.17 -15.40 -2.35
CA LEU A 48 10.06 -14.23 -3.22
C LEU A 48 8.63 -13.67 -3.23
N LEU A 49 7.62 -14.55 -3.24
CA LEU A 49 6.21 -14.14 -3.11
C LEU A 49 5.96 -13.43 -1.79
N ARG A 50 6.35 -14.04 -0.66
CA ARG A 50 6.16 -13.45 0.67
C ARG A 50 6.84 -12.08 0.79
N LYS A 51 8.09 -11.97 0.31
CA LYS A 51 8.81 -10.69 0.33
C LYS A 51 8.17 -9.65 -0.59
N GLY A 52 7.62 -10.08 -1.73
CA GLY A 52 6.85 -9.21 -2.62
C GLY A 52 5.63 -8.61 -1.92
N ASP A 53 4.84 -9.45 -1.24
CA ASP A 53 3.66 -9.02 -0.49
C ASP A 53 4.02 -8.06 0.67
N GLU A 54 5.04 -8.39 1.46
CA GLU A 54 5.54 -7.51 2.54
C GLU A 54 6.02 -6.15 2.01
N THR A 55 6.73 -6.15 0.88
CA THR A 55 7.20 -4.90 0.25
C THR A 55 6.04 -4.06 -0.28
N LYS A 56 5.01 -4.72 -0.81
CA LYS A 56 3.80 -4.05 -1.31
C LYS A 56 3.06 -3.34 -0.17
N GLU A 57 2.84 -4.03 0.96
CA GLU A 57 2.20 -3.43 2.14
C GLU A 57 2.97 -2.22 2.67
N GLN A 58 4.30 -2.33 2.79
CA GLN A 58 5.15 -1.19 3.19
C GLN A 58 5.05 -0.02 2.23
N MET A 59 4.99 -0.28 0.91
CA MET A 59 4.81 0.77 -0.08
C MET A 59 3.43 1.45 0.02
N GLU A 60 2.37 0.67 0.24
CA GLU A 60 1.03 1.21 0.44
C GLU A 60 0.98 2.13 1.67
N GLU A 61 1.66 1.77 2.75
CA GLU A 61 1.76 2.60 3.96
C GLU A 61 2.52 3.90 3.70
N ILE A 62 3.69 3.84 3.05
CA ILE A 62 4.48 5.03 2.70
C ILE A 62 3.69 5.98 1.80
N VAL A 63 2.98 5.44 0.80
CA VAL A 63 2.15 6.24 -0.11
C VAL A 63 1.02 6.91 0.67
N LYS A 64 0.34 6.16 1.55
CA LYS A 64 -0.74 6.69 2.39
C LYS A 64 -0.23 7.81 3.30
N GLU A 65 0.88 7.61 4.00
CA GLU A 65 1.50 8.64 4.84
C GLU A 65 1.87 9.88 4.03
N ARG A 66 2.41 9.70 2.83
CA ARG A 66 2.82 10.82 1.98
C ARG A 66 1.63 11.62 1.46
N VAL A 67 0.54 10.94 1.07
CA VAL A 67 -0.72 11.58 0.68
C VAL A 67 -1.32 12.31 1.88
N ASP A 68 -1.33 11.68 3.05
CA ASP A 68 -1.85 12.26 4.28
C ASP A 68 -1.07 13.50 4.71
N ALA A 69 0.27 13.50 4.56
CA ALA A 69 1.11 14.67 4.80
C ALA A 69 0.80 15.82 3.83
N ILE A 70 0.64 15.54 2.53
CA ILE A 70 0.28 16.56 1.52
C ILE A 70 -1.11 17.16 1.82
N LEU A 71 -2.06 16.31 2.22
CA LEU A 71 -3.40 16.76 2.61
C LEU A 71 -3.40 17.53 3.93
N GLY A 72 -2.54 17.18 4.89
CA GLY A 72 -2.40 17.89 6.17
C GLY A 72 -1.72 19.25 6.04
N ASP A 73 -0.74 19.37 5.13
CA ASP A 73 -0.01 20.63 4.87
C ASP A 73 -0.80 21.60 3.98
N SER A 74 -1.73 21.08 3.15
CA SER A 74 -2.72 21.91 2.46
C SER A 74 -3.96 22.09 3.33
N LYS A 75 -4.71 23.19 3.15
CA LYS A 75 -6.05 23.36 3.75
C LYS A 75 -7.11 22.42 3.13
N LEU A 76 -6.73 21.19 2.77
CA LEU A 76 -7.57 20.22 2.09
C LEU A 76 -8.18 19.26 3.12
N VAL A 77 -9.48 19.37 3.32
CA VAL A 77 -10.24 18.50 4.21
C VAL A 77 -10.56 17.18 3.49
N ARG A 78 -10.50 16.04 4.19
CA ARG A 78 -10.94 14.77 3.60
C ARG A 78 -12.46 14.78 3.49
N LYS A 79 -13.01 14.07 2.50
CA LYS A 79 -14.47 13.92 2.34
C LYS A 79 -15.15 13.37 3.61
N LYS A 80 -14.47 12.48 4.34
CA LYS A 80 -14.95 11.94 5.62
C LYS A 80 -15.16 13.04 6.66
N ASP A 81 -14.21 13.96 6.77
CA ASP A 81 -14.25 15.05 7.74
C ASP A 81 -15.42 15.99 7.44
N LEU A 82 -15.68 16.27 6.15
CA LEU A 82 -16.85 17.05 5.73
C LEU A 82 -18.17 16.39 6.11
N ILE A 83 -18.33 15.09 5.85
CA ILE A 83 -19.54 14.33 6.21
C ILE A 83 -19.75 14.32 7.74
N GLU A 84 -18.67 14.22 8.51
CA GLU A 84 -18.74 14.27 9.97
C GLU A 84 -19.20 15.64 10.46
N ILE A 85 -18.71 16.72 9.84
CA ILE A 85 -19.16 18.08 10.12
C ILE A 85 -20.64 18.26 9.76
N GLU A 86 -21.08 17.82 8.58
CA GLU A 86 -22.48 17.89 8.14
C GLU A 86 -23.41 17.16 9.12
N ARG A 87 -23.02 15.97 9.59
CA ARG A 87 -23.80 15.22 10.57
C ARG A 87 -23.90 15.95 11.90
N ARG A 88 -22.79 16.52 12.38
CA ARG A 88 -22.76 17.30 13.62
C ARG A 88 -23.59 18.57 13.49
N LEU A 89 -23.55 19.22 12.33
CA LEU A 89 -24.35 20.41 12.05
C LEU A 89 -25.84 20.08 12.06
N ALA A 90 -26.27 19.03 11.37
CA ALA A 90 -27.66 18.60 11.36
C ALA A 90 -28.19 18.26 12.77
N LYS A 91 -27.35 17.64 13.62
CA LYS A 91 -27.73 17.36 15.02
C LYS A 91 -27.93 18.63 15.83
N LEU A 92 -27.04 19.62 15.67
CA LEU A 92 -27.15 20.90 16.38
C LEU A 92 -28.34 21.72 15.87
N GLU A 93 -28.60 21.68 14.56
CA GLU A 93 -29.77 22.33 13.96
C GLU A 93 -31.07 21.73 14.53
N GLN A 94 -31.14 20.40 14.64
CA GLN A 94 -32.29 19.72 15.24
C GLN A 94 -32.48 20.07 16.72
N GLU A 95 -31.40 20.03 17.52
CA GLU A 95 -31.45 20.40 18.95
C GLU A 95 -31.95 21.84 19.15
N LYS A 96 -31.53 22.77 18.27
CA LYS A 96 -31.95 24.16 18.31
C LYS A 96 -33.42 24.36 17.94
N GLU A 97 -33.93 23.62 16.95
CA GLU A 97 -35.36 23.62 16.60
C GLU A 97 -36.23 23.05 17.73
N GLU A 98 -35.76 22.01 18.43
CA GLU A 98 -36.45 21.45 19.59
C GLU A 98 -36.47 22.41 20.80
N GLU A 99 -35.40 23.17 21.03
CA GLU A 99 -35.34 24.22 22.06
C GLU A 99 -36.24 25.42 21.74
N GLU A 100 -36.29 25.86 20.47
CA GLU A 100 -37.16 26.97 20.05
C GLU A 100 -38.64 26.59 20.03
N GLY A 101 -38.97 25.34 19.69
CA GLY A 101 -40.34 24.81 19.73
C GLY A 101 -40.85 24.45 21.13
N ALA A 102 -39.97 24.33 22.13
CA ALA A 102 -40.34 24.09 23.53
C ALA A 102 -40.54 25.38 24.34
N ASN A 103 -40.21 26.55 23.76
CA ASN A 103 -40.28 27.85 24.41
C ASN A 103 -41.37 28.78 23.82
N ASP A 104 -42.25 28.23 22.97
CA ASP A 104 -43.51 28.81 22.45
C ASP A 104 -44.70 27.99 22.98
#